data_AF-A0A3A2ZMN6-F1
#
_entry.id   AF-A0A3A2ZMN6-F1
#
_cell.length_a   1.000
_cell.length_b   1.000
_cell.length_c   1.000
_cell.angle_alpha   90.00
_cell.angle_beta   90.00
_cell.angle_gamma   90.00
#
_symmetry.space_group_name_H-M   'P 1'
#
loop_
_entity.id
_entity.type
_entity.pdbx_description
1 polymer ?
#
loop_
_entity_poly.entity_id
_entity_poly.type
_entity_poly.pdbx_seq_one_letter_code
_entity_poly.pdbx_strand_id
1 'polypeptide(L)'
;MLSKIWMIAGCMAAAFSTAASTSLLQEQNIPIDLALELSQNAVQACAKEQYSVSAAVVDREGVLRALLRADNAAIHTPDAARRKAYTATSFRTVTSIVVKNIQNPGAAQRGN
;
A
#
# COMPACT_ATOMS: atom_id res chain seq x y z
N MET A 1 22.19 -53.73 50.94
CA MET A 1 22.68 -52.84 49.87
C MET A 1 21.64 -52.70 48.74
N LEU A 2 20.46 -52.13 49.00
CA LEU A 2 19.40 -51.98 48.00
C LEU A 2 18.44 -50.80 48.35
N SER A 3 18.99 -49.62 48.66
CA SER A 3 18.18 -48.46 49.06
C SER A 3 18.74 -47.13 48.52
N LYS A 4 19.19 -47.11 47.26
CA LYS A 4 19.74 -45.88 46.63
C LYS A 4 19.33 -45.65 45.17
N ILE A 5 18.30 -46.35 44.68
CA ILE A 5 17.90 -46.29 43.25
C ILE A 5 16.67 -45.39 43.00
N TRP A 6 16.09 -44.77 44.04
CA TRP A 6 14.87 -43.94 43.91
C TRP A 6 15.12 -42.42 44.02
N MET A 7 16.32 -41.94 43.69
CA MET A 7 16.65 -40.50 43.71
C MET A 7 17.32 -40.01 42.41
N ILE A 8 16.91 -40.54 41.25
CA ILE A 8 17.26 -39.92 39.94
C ILE A 8 16.03 -39.94 39.01
N ALA A 9 14.85 -39.70 39.56
CA ALA A 9 13.58 -39.65 38.80
C ALA A 9 12.90 -38.27 38.86
N GLY A 10 13.60 -37.22 39.31
CA GLY A 10 13.01 -35.91 39.47
C GLY A 10 14.03 -34.82 39.21
N CYS A 11 14.18 -34.42 37.95
CA CYS A 11 14.63 -33.08 37.52
C CYS A 11 14.79 -32.93 35.99
N MET A 12 14.09 -33.73 35.17
CA MET A 12 14.05 -33.50 33.72
C MET A 12 12.67 -33.03 33.27
N ALA A 13 12.15 -32.04 33.98
CA ALA A 13 11.13 -31.13 33.45
C ALA A 13 11.82 -29.80 33.11
N ALA A 14 12.83 -29.86 32.24
CA ALA A 14 13.41 -28.66 31.66
C ALA A 14 12.35 -28.08 30.71
N ALA A 15 11.94 -26.85 31.02
CA ALA A 15 10.95 -26.07 30.31
C ALA A 15 11.09 -26.17 28.78
N PHE A 16 10.12 -26.80 28.13
CA PHE A 16 9.80 -26.47 26.75
C PHE A 16 9.14 -25.08 26.77
N SER A 17 9.96 -24.04 26.81
CA SER A 17 9.52 -22.71 26.40
C SER A 17 9.23 -22.79 24.91
N THR A 18 7.95 -22.98 24.55
CA THR A 18 7.49 -22.72 23.19
C THR A 18 7.72 -21.23 22.93
N ALA A 19 8.81 -20.91 22.24
CA ALA A 19 8.98 -19.58 21.68
C ALA A 19 7.79 -19.36 20.75
N ALA A 20 6.86 -18.50 21.17
CA ALA A 20 5.74 -18.10 20.34
C ALA A 20 6.32 -17.26 19.20
N SER A 21 6.47 -17.86 18.02
CA SER A 21 6.83 -17.14 16.81
C SER A 21 5.65 -16.24 16.43
N THR A 22 5.66 -14.99 16.89
CA THR A 22 4.68 -14.00 16.44
C THR A 22 4.92 -13.75 14.96
N SER A 23 4.00 -14.24 14.12
CA SER A 23 4.00 -13.92 12.70
C SER A 23 3.70 -12.44 12.53
N LEU A 24 4.69 -11.68 12.05
CA LEU A 24 4.51 -10.27 11.74
C LEU A 24 3.74 -10.13 10.44
N LEU A 25 2.85 -9.15 10.38
CA LEU A 25 2.22 -8.76 9.12
C LEU A 25 3.31 -8.22 8.19
N GLN A 26 3.51 -8.90 7.05
CA GLN A 26 4.32 -8.39 5.96
C GLN A 26 3.42 -7.69 4.94
N GLU A 27 3.81 -6.48 4.56
CA GLU A 27 3.11 -5.70 3.55
C GLU A 27 4.05 -5.38 2.39
N GLN A 28 3.55 -5.63 1.18
CA GLN A 28 4.24 -5.25 -0.04
C GLN A 28 3.90 -3.80 -0.37
N ASN A 29 4.92 -3.01 -0.63
CA ASN A 29 4.74 -1.60 -0.90
C ASN A 29 5.63 -1.11 -2.05
N ILE A 30 5.24 0.00 -2.68
CA ILE A 30 5.94 0.56 -3.82
C ILE A 30 7.30 1.14 -3.41
N PRO A 31 8.42 0.68 -4.00
CA PRO A 31 9.72 1.28 -3.76
C PRO A 31 9.79 2.68 -4.37
N ILE A 32 10.65 3.54 -3.81
CA ILE A 32 10.76 4.95 -4.22
C ILE A 32 11.18 5.11 -5.68
N ASP A 33 12.11 4.28 -6.15
CA ASP A 33 12.62 4.35 -7.53
C ASP A 33 11.50 4.09 -8.55
N LEU A 34 10.65 3.10 -8.28
CA LEU A 34 9.49 2.80 -9.12
C LEU A 34 8.44 3.92 -9.06
N ALA A 35 8.20 4.51 -7.88
CA ALA A 35 7.27 5.63 -7.76
C ALA A 35 7.75 6.86 -8.56
N LEU A 36 9.05 7.13 -8.55
CA LEU A 36 9.65 8.19 -9.35
C LEU A 36 9.49 7.89 -10.85
N GLU A 37 9.86 6.70 -11.29
CA GLU A 37 9.73 6.26 -12.69
C GLU A 37 8.28 6.40 -13.20
N LEU A 38 7.29 5.91 -12.43
CA LEU A 38 5.88 6.03 -12.79
C LEU A 38 5.44 7.49 -12.94
N SER A 39 5.83 8.35 -12.00
CA SER A 39 5.47 9.77 -12.04
C SER A 39 6.10 10.48 -13.26
N GLN A 40 7.34 10.15 -13.61
CA GLN A 40 8.04 10.69 -14.77
C GLN A 40 7.38 10.22 -16.07
N ASN A 41 7.13 8.92 -16.19
CA ASN A 41 6.50 8.33 -17.36
C ASN A 41 5.11 8.92 -17.61
N ALA A 42 4.30 9.14 -16.57
CA ALA A 42 2.99 9.75 -16.68
C ALA A 42 3.07 11.20 -17.21
N VAL A 43 3.95 12.02 -16.65
CA VAL A 43 4.14 13.41 -17.12
C VAL A 43 4.65 13.43 -18.56
N GLN A 44 5.62 12.57 -18.91
CA GLN A 44 6.18 12.50 -20.25
C GLN A 44 5.17 12.00 -21.29
N ALA A 45 4.34 11.02 -20.95
CA ALA A 45 3.28 10.53 -21.83
C ALA A 45 2.28 11.66 -22.16
N CYS A 46 1.81 12.38 -21.14
CA CYS A 46 0.92 13.52 -21.35
C CYS A 46 1.60 14.67 -22.11
N ALA A 47 2.89 14.91 -21.90
CA ALA A 47 3.63 15.93 -22.63
C ALA A 47 3.72 15.63 -24.13
N LYS A 48 3.84 14.36 -24.54
CA LYS A 48 3.79 13.96 -25.97
C LYS A 48 2.46 14.32 -26.61
N GLU A 49 1.38 14.31 -25.84
CA GLU A 49 0.04 14.73 -26.24
C GLU A 49 -0.24 16.22 -26.04
N GLN A 50 0.79 17.03 -25.75
CA GLN A 50 0.68 18.48 -25.49
C GLN A 50 -0.13 18.85 -24.23
N TYR A 51 -0.27 17.93 -23.27
CA TYR A 51 -0.88 18.21 -21.97
C TYR A 51 0.17 18.48 -20.89
N SER A 52 -0.03 19.56 -20.11
CA SER A 52 0.78 19.88 -18.95
C SER A 52 0.09 19.46 -17.66
N VAL A 53 0.58 18.40 -17.03
CA VAL A 53 -0.11 17.73 -15.90
C VAL A 53 0.76 17.63 -14.65
N SER A 54 0.13 17.26 -13.53
CA SER A 54 0.83 16.72 -12.36
C SER A 54 0.52 15.23 -12.22
N ALA A 55 1.53 14.44 -11.86
CA ALA A 55 1.38 13.04 -11.53
C ALA A 55 1.80 12.82 -10.07
N ALA A 56 0.99 12.09 -9.31
CA ALA A 56 1.28 11.73 -7.94
C ALA A 56 1.14 10.22 -7.76
N VAL A 57 2.06 9.62 -7.03
CA VAL A 57 2.07 8.21 -6.66
C VAL A 57 2.03 8.14 -5.15
N VAL A 58 1.06 7.39 -4.62
CA VAL A 58 0.93 7.09 -3.19
C VAL A 58 1.19 5.61 -2.97
N ASP A 59 1.63 5.27 -1.77
CA ASP A 59 1.69 3.89 -1.35
C ASP A 59 0.32 3.32 -0.96
N ARG A 60 0.33 2.06 -0.53
CA ARG A 60 -0.87 1.34 -0.10
C ARG A 60 -1.59 1.97 1.10
N GLU A 61 -0.85 2.68 1.95
CA GLU A 61 -1.42 3.45 3.08
C GLU A 61 -1.95 4.83 2.64
N GLY A 62 -1.79 5.17 1.36
CA GLY A 62 -2.18 6.46 0.81
C GLY A 62 -1.16 7.57 1.09
N VAL A 63 0.04 7.23 1.57
CA VAL A 63 1.12 8.18 1.83
C VAL A 63 1.83 8.52 0.52
N LEU A 64 2.10 9.80 0.31
CA LEU A 64 2.76 10.28 -0.91
C LEU A 64 4.19 9.73 -1.02
N ARG A 65 4.52 9.15 -2.17
CA ARG A 65 5.85 8.61 -2.49
C ARG A 65 6.57 9.46 -3.51
N ALA A 66 5.86 9.89 -4.56
CA ALA A 66 6.40 10.76 -5.59
C ALA A 66 5.33 11.72 -6.08
N LEU A 67 5.73 12.96 -6.39
CA LEU A 67 4.89 13.96 -7.03
C LEU A 67 5.72 14.77 -8.01
N LEU A 68 5.25 14.84 -9.26
CA LEU A 68 5.83 15.69 -10.29
C LEU A 68 4.76 16.63 -10.83
N ARG A 69 5.16 17.87 -11.10
CA ARG A 69 4.35 18.90 -11.75
C ARG A 69 5.12 19.38 -12.97
N ALA A 70 4.52 19.29 -14.15
CA ALA A 70 5.09 19.90 -15.35
C ALA A 70 5.13 21.43 -15.20
N ASP A 71 6.08 22.09 -15.86
CA ASP A 71 6.33 23.53 -15.71
C ASP A 71 5.06 24.37 -15.96
N ASN A 72 4.32 24.02 -17.01
CA ASN A 72 3.11 24.72 -17.46
C ASN A 72 1.80 24.14 -16.86
N ALA A 73 1.87 23.21 -15.91
CA ALA A 73 0.67 22.66 -15.28
C ALA A 73 0.00 23.69 -14.36
N ALA A 74 -1.33 23.71 -14.28
CA ALA A 74 -2.05 24.68 -13.44
C ALA A 74 -1.77 24.45 -11.92
N ILE A 75 -1.83 25.51 -11.11
CA ILE A 75 -1.40 25.48 -9.69
C ILE A 75 -2.15 24.47 -8.82
N HIS A 76 -3.37 24.08 -9.21
CA HIS A 76 -4.20 23.15 -8.45
C HIS A 76 -3.94 21.68 -8.80
N THR A 77 -3.24 21.39 -9.90
CA THR A 77 -3.04 20.01 -10.36
C THR A 77 -2.22 19.14 -9.42
N PRO A 78 -1.22 19.65 -8.66
CA PRO A 78 -0.51 18.83 -7.67
C PRO A 78 -1.42 18.27 -6.57
N ASP A 79 -2.27 19.11 -5.99
CA ASP A 79 -3.19 18.68 -4.93
C ASP A 79 -4.28 17.76 -5.49
N ALA A 80 -4.81 18.09 -6.68
CA ALA A 80 -5.77 17.23 -7.36
C ALA A 80 -5.20 15.84 -7.69
N ALA A 81 -3.96 15.76 -8.17
CA ALA A 81 -3.28 14.50 -8.47
C ALA A 81 -3.09 13.67 -7.19
N ARG A 82 -2.62 14.29 -6.09
CA ARG A 82 -2.47 13.62 -4.79
C ARG A 82 -3.79 13.07 -4.28
N ARG A 83 -4.86 13.87 -4.30
CA ARG A 83 -6.19 13.43 -3.85
C ARG A 83 -6.74 12.29 -4.70
N LYS A 84 -6.57 12.35 -6.03
CA LYS A 84 -6.99 11.26 -6.93
C LYS A 84 -6.22 9.98 -6.65
N ALA A 85 -4.91 10.05 -6.44
CA ALA A 85 -4.09 8.89 -6.11
C ALA A 85 -4.53 8.26 -4.77
N TYR A 86 -4.74 9.09 -3.74
CA TYR A 86 -5.27 8.64 -2.45
C TYR A 86 -6.64 7.96 -2.61
N THR A 87 -7.60 8.60 -3.30
CA THR A 87 -8.92 8.02 -3.54
C THR A 87 -8.83 6.71 -4.31
N ALA A 88 -7.97 6.62 -5.34
CA ALA A 88 -7.83 5.39 -6.11
C ALA A 88 -7.32 4.23 -5.25
N THR A 89 -6.35 4.50 -4.37
CA THR A 89 -5.84 3.50 -3.41
C THR A 89 -6.91 3.11 -2.39
N SER A 90 -7.63 4.08 -1.80
CA SER A 90 -8.66 3.79 -0.79
C SER A 90 -9.84 2.97 -1.34
N PHE A 91 -10.30 3.30 -2.55
CA PHE A 91 -11.39 2.58 -3.21
C PHE A 91 -10.92 1.34 -4.00
N ARG A 92 -9.60 1.13 -4.10
CA ARG A 92 -8.97 0.06 -4.91
C ARG A 92 -9.47 0.02 -6.35
N THR A 93 -9.73 1.19 -6.92
CA THR A 93 -10.22 1.35 -8.30
C THR A 93 -9.89 2.73 -8.83
N VAL A 94 -9.96 2.94 -10.14
CA VAL A 94 -9.72 4.26 -10.73
C VAL A 94 -10.82 5.25 -10.34
N THR A 95 -10.46 6.52 -10.13
CA THR A 95 -11.40 7.55 -9.66
C THR A 95 -12.57 7.78 -10.61
N SER A 96 -12.42 7.50 -11.91
CA SER A 96 -13.52 7.60 -12.88
C SER A 96 -14.65 6.60 -12.58
N ILE A 97 -14.32 5.40 -12.10
CA ILE A 97 -15.30 4.40 -11.68
C ILE A 97 -15.95 4.81 -10.36
N VAL A 98 -15.17 5.40 -9.43
CA VAL A 98 -15.72 5.96 -8.18
C VAL A 98 -16.80 7.00 -8.49
N VAL A 99 -16.51 7.95 -9.39
CA VAL A 99 -17.49 8.96 -9.83
C VAL A 99 -18.71 8.30 -10.48
N LYS A 100 -18.52 7.31 -11.35
CA LYS A 100 -19.62 6.57 -12.00
C LYS A 100 -20.53 5.88 -10.98
N ASN A 101 -19.94 5.29 -9.94
CA ASN A 101 -20.67 4.61 -8.87
C ASN A 101 -21.45 5.58 -7.99
N ILE A 102 -20.90 6.78 -7.73
CA ILE A 102 -21.60 7.84 -6.98
C ILE A 102 -22.80 8.36 -7.77
N GLN A 103 -22.65 8.52 -9.10
CA GLN A 103 -23.74 8.94 -9.98
C GLN A 103 -24.83 7.88 -10.12
N ASN A 104 -24.48 6.59 -9.97
CA ASN A 104 -25.40 5.46 -10.13
C ASN A 104 -25.28 4.48 -8.94
N PRO A 105 -25.77 4.86 -7.75
CA PRO A 105 -25.56 4.07 -6.53
C PRO A 105 -26.13 2.65 -6.60
N GLY A 106 -27.21 2.44 -7.38
CA GLY A 106 -27.80 1.11 -7.60
C GLY A 106 -26.97 0.14 -8.45
N ALA A 107 -25.95 0.64 -9.17
CA ALA A 107 -25.00 -0.20 -9.92
C ALA A 107 -23.81 -0.64 -9.06
N ALA A 108 -23.45 0.15 -8.04
CA ALA A 108 -22.32 -0.13 -7.15
C ALA A 108 -22.57 -1.32 -6.20
N GLN A 109 -23.84 -1.63 -5.91
CA GLN A 109 -24.23 -2.71 -5.00
C GLN A 109 -24.31 -4.10 -5.65
N ARG A 110 -24.14 -4.21 -6.98
CA ARG A 110 -24.31 -5.47 -7.74
C ARG A 110 -23.02 -6.09 -8.27
N GLY A 111 -21.87 -5.68 -7.74
CA GLY A 111 -20.58 -6.33 -8.03
C GLY A 111 -20.23 -7.34 -6.95
N ASN A 112 -20.54 -8.60 -7.21
CA ASN A 112 -19.96 -9.77 -6.53
C ASN A 112 -19.30 -10.64 -7.60
#